data_AF-A0A1Q6YNM9-F1
#
_entry.id   AF-A0A1Q6YNM9-F1
#
_cell.length_a   1.000
_cell.length_b   1.000
_cell.length_c   1.000
_cell.angle_alpha   90.00
_cell.angle_beta   90.00
_cell.angle_gamma   90.00
#
_symmetry.space_group_name_H-M   'P 1'
#
loop_
_entity.id
_entity.type
_entity.pdbx_description
1 polymer ?
#
loop_
_entity_poly.entity_id
_entity_poly.type
_entity_poly.pdbx_seq_one_letter_code
_entity_poly.pdbx_strand_id
1 'polypeptide(L)'
;MTAESQAYERSLAMLRRCLSPAGFLASPSDVDNYARIWARDGIISGLAALASGDASLVDGMRRTLLTLAQHQGPHGEIPSNVTVDGKQVSFGRLVGRVDALLWYVVGVCAYSRHTNDTSYKEASRSTIERALFLAGCWEFNNRGLLYTPLSGNWADEYVQQGYVLSDLLLYEMALRSAGTLFTHDEWQSKADTLHQALTINYWPRDSFRDDPLVYHPNAYRSLLSQQGEAEYWLPAFSPAGYLRSFDGLSHALALLADLGNSEQRQRTETYVQALEQQIGSPLLPAFWPVIQPGTPEWQTFEVNHLYGTIKNQPYTYHNGGLWPVLTGLYAAGLVYHGLRNRAEHLLRA
;
A
#
# COMPACT_ATOMS: atom_id res chain seq x y z
N MET A 1 16.06 30.84 -3.67
CA MET A 1 15.46 29.53 -3.34
C MET A 1 14.30 29.32 -4.31
N THR A 2 14.33 28.28 -5.14
CA THR A 2 13.25 28.01 -6.13
C THR A 2 11.96 27.62 -5.42
N ALA A 3 10.81 27.67 -6.10
CA ALA A 3 9.54 27.20 -5.54
C ALA A 3 9.62 25.72 -5.10
N GLU A 4 10.31 24.90 -5.88
CA GLU A 4 10.58 23.49 -5.58
C GLU A 4 11.42 23.32 -4.31
N SER A 5 12.52 24.08 -4.16
CA SER A 5 13.31 24.05 -2.92
C SER A 5 12.50 24.50 -1.71
N GLN A 6 11.62 25.51 -1.86
CA GLN A 6 10.75 25.95 -0.77
C GLN A 6 9.70 24.89 -0.40
N ALA A 7 9.10 24.22 -1.39
CA ALA A 7 8.16 23.13 -1.17
C ALA A 7 8.84 21.96 -0.44
N TYR A 8 10.04 21.57 -0.89
CA TYR A 8 10.84 20.53 -0.26
C TYR A 8 11.14 20.83 1.21
N GLU A 9 11.64 22.03 1.53
CA GLU A 9 11.92 22.43 2.92
C GLU A 9 10.67 22.45 3.79
N ARG A 10 9.53 22.89 3.24
CA ARG A 10 8.23 22.85 3.95
C ARG A 10 7.77 21.41 4.20
N SER A 11 8.00 20.49 3.28
CA SER A 11 7.71 19.07 3.47
C SER A 11 8.58 18.46 4.56
N LEU A 12 9.88 18.76 4.58
CA LEU A 12 10.77 18.33 5.68
C LEU A 12 10.33 18.93 7.02
N ALA A 13 9.96 20.21 7.05
CA ALA A 13 9.42 20.84 8.25
C ALA A 13 8.14 20.16 8.75
N MET A 14 7.26 19.73 7.84
CA MET A 14 6.07 18.96 8.21
C MET A 14 6.45 17.60 8.82
N LEU A 15 7.38 16.85 8.21
CA LEU A 15 7.85 15.59 8.78
C LEU A 15 8.46 15.77 10.17
N ARG A 16 9.25 16.84 10.38
CA ARG A 16 9.80 17.16 11.71
C ARG A 16 8.71 17.46 12.74
N ARG A 17 7.60 18.08 12.35
CA ARG A 17 6.44 18.30 13.23
C ARG A 17 5.73 17.00 13.61
N CYS A 18 5.81 15.96 12.80
CA CYS A 18 5.28 14.64 13.10
C CYS A 18 6.19 13.80 14.00
N LEU A 19 7.42 14.26 14.31
CA LEU A 19 8.30 13.51 15.22
C LEU A 19 7.79 13.55 16.66
N SER A 20 7.75 12.39 17.28
CA SER A 20 7.55 12.20 18.73
C SER A 20 8.68 11.32 19.28
N PRO A 21 8.88 11.21 20.60
CA PRO A 21 9.87 10.28 21.19
C PRO A 21 9.70 8.82 20.73
N ALA A 22 8.49 8.39 20.36
CA ALA A 22 8.19 7.03 19.92
C ALA A 22 8.29 6.83 18.38
N GLY A 23 8.56 7.87 17.60
CA GLY A 23 8.62 7.82 16.13
C GLY A 23 7.69 8.83 15.46
N PHE A 24 7.34 8.57 14.19
CA PHE A 24 6.45 9.42 13.40
C PHE A 24 4.99 9.23 13.80
N LEU A 25 4.33 10.34 14.12
CA LEU A 25 2.88 10.43 14.22
C LEU A 25 2.25 10.46 12.82
N ALA A 26 1.06 9.90 12.65
CA ALA A 26 0.30 10.06 11.40
C ALA A 26 -0.10 11.53 11.16
N SER A 27 -0.42 12.26 12.23
CA SER A 27 -0.67 13.70 12.21
C SER A 27 -0.11 14.35 13.48
N PRO A 28 0.40 15.60 13.40
CA PRO A 28 0.76 16.36 14.59
C PRO A 28 -0.48 16.83 15.39
N SER A 29 -1.68 16.69 14.82
CA SER A 29 -2.95 17.04 15.45
C SER A 29 -3.68 15.79 15.91
N ASP A 30 -4.15 15.79 17.16
CA ASP A 30 -4.89 14.66 17.73
C ASP A 30 -6.38 14.74 17.38
N VAL A 31 -6.70 14.30 16.16
CA VAL A 31 -8.07 14.07 15.68
C VAL A 31 -8.17 12.58 15.34
N ASP A 32 -9.26 11.90 15.69
CA ASP A 32 -9.54 10.51 15.32
C ASP A 32 -8.37 9.50 15.53
N ASN A 33 -7.55 9.69 16.59
CA ASN A 33 -6.36 8.90 16.91
C ASN A 33 -5.16 9.09 15.97
N TYR A 34 -5.11 10.15 15.16
CA TYR A 34 -3.99 10.40 14.25
C TYR A 34 -2.70 10.87 14.97
N ALA A 35 -2.76 11.34 16.23
CA ALA A 35 -1.57 11.61 17.05
C ALA A 35 -1.00 10.31 17.68
N ARG A 36 -0.81 9.29 16.87
CA ARG A 36 -0.27 7.98 17.25
C ARG A 36 0.78 7.52 16.24
N ILE A 37 1.59 6.54 16.62
CA ILE A 37 2.53 5.87 15.72
C ILE A 37 1.75 4.88 14.88
N TRP A 38 1.42 5.24 13.64
CA TRP A 38 0.72 4.36 12.70
C TRP A 38 1.75 3.62 11.83
N ALA A 39 1.56 2.32 11.62
CA ALA A 39 2.50 1.54 10.81
C ALA A 39 2.61 2.09 9.39
N ARG A 40 1.51 2.15 8.64
CA ARG A 40 1.51 2.65 7.25
C ARG A 40 2.08 4.07 7.15
N ASP A 41 1.51 5.03 7.89
CA ASP A 41 1.86 6.44 7.81
C ASP A 41 3.31 6.69 8.27
N GLY A 42 3.71 6.02 9.36
CA GLY A 42 5.06 6.11 9.92
C GLY A 42 6.12 5.50 9.00
N ILE A 43 5.83 4.36 8.36
CA ILE A 43 6.74 3.76 7.37
C ILE A 43 6.83 4.63 6.12
N ILE A 44 5.73 5.12 5.55
CA ILE A 44 5.77 5.97 4.35
C ILE A 44 6.54 7.27 4.63
N SER A 45 6.28 7.92 5.77
CA SER A 45 7.03 9.09 6.24
C SER A 45 8.52 8.76 6.45
N GLY A 46 8.79 7.58 7.01
CA GLY A 46 10.14 7.07 7.22
C GLY A 46 10.89 6.80 5.93
N LEU A 47 10.26 6.26 4.89
CA LEU A 47 10.87 6.09 3.58
C LEU A 47 11.26 7.44 2.96
N ALA A 48 10.39 8.46 3.08
CA ALA A 48 10.72 9.83 2.68
C ALA A 48 11.88 10.41 3.51
N ALA A 49 11.92 10.14 4.81
CA ALA A 49 13.02 10.51 5.69
C ALA A 49 14.36 9.90 5.26
N LEU A 50 14.39 8.59 4.96
CA LEU A 50 15.58 7.92 4.42
C LEU A 50 16.03 8.56 3.10
N ALA A 51 15.10 8.86 2.20
CA ALA A 51 15.43 9.52 0.93
C ALA A 51 16.00 10.94 1.12
N SER A 52 15.60 11.66 2.18
CA SER A 52 16.13 12.99 2.49
C SER A 52 17.56 12.98 3.06
N GLY A 53 17.97 11.88 3.71
CA GLY A 53 19.24 11.81 4.44
C GLY A 53 19.30 12.69 5.70
N ASP A 54 18.21 13.34 6.12
CA ASP A 54 18.17 14.14 7.34
C ASP A 54 18.30 13.23 8.57
N ALA A 55 19.39 13.39 9.32
CA ALA A 55 19.72 12.53 10.45
C ALA A 55 18.61 12.45 11.52
N SER A 56 17.90 13.54 11.78
CA SER A 56 16.81 13.57 12.78
C SER A 56 15.58 12.80 12.31
N LEU A 57 15.27 12.87 11.01
CA LEU A 57 14.17 12.14 10.40
C LEU A 57 14.51 10.65 10.24
N VAL A 58 15.75 10.32 9.87
CA VAL A 58 16.25 8.93 9.82
C VAL A 58 16.18 8.28 11.20
N ASP A 59 16.55 8.99 12.27
CA ASP A 59 16.35 8.52 13.65
C ASP A 59 14.85 8.38 14.00
N GLY A 60 14.00 9.27 13.50
CA GLY A 60 12.54 9.12 13.57
C GLY A 60 12.02 7.81 12.98
N MET A 61 12.54 7.39 11.83
CA MET A 61 12.23 6.09 11.22
C MET A 61 12.68 4.95 12.13
N ARG A 62 13.91 5.01 12.67
CA ARG A 62 14.42 4.01 13.61
C ARG A 62 13.48 3.83 14.81
N ARG A 63 13.08 4.94 15.45
CA ARG A 63 12.18 4.93 16.61
C ARG A 63 10.80 4.38 16.26
N THR A 64 10.27 4.73 15.10
CA THR A 64 9.00 4.17 14.58
C THR A 64 9.08 2.64 14.50
N LEU A 65 10.13 2.11 13.86
CA LEU A 65 10.30 0.67 13.71
C LEU A 65 10.47 -0.04 15.07
N LEU A 66 11.23 0.53 16.00
CA LEU A 66 11.42 -0.03 17.33
C LEU A 66 10.11 -0.07 18.12
N THR A 67 9.31 1.00 18.08
CA THR A 67 8.01 1.05 18.74
C THR A 67 7.05 -0.01 18.20
N LEU A 68 6.98 -0.18 16.88
CA LEU A 68 6.14 -1.21 16.26
C LEU A 68 6.62 -2.63 16.62
N ALA A 69 7.93 -2.86 16.61
CA ALA A 69 8.55 -4.13 16.97
C ALA A 69 8.26 -4.53 18.43
N GLN A 70 8.39 -3.56 19.35
CA GLN A 70 8.16 -3.78 20.79
C GLN A 70 6.72 -4.21 21.10
N HIS A 71 5.77 -3.79 20.26
CA HIS A 71 4.34 -4.10 20.43
C HIS A 71 3.85 -5.15 19.41
N GLN A 72 4.76 -5.94 18.83
CA GLN A 72 4.38 -7.06 17.96
C GLN A 72 3.48 -8.03 18.74
N GLY A 73 2.36 -8.41 18.13
CA GLY A 73 1.39 -9.35 18.70
C GLY A 73 1.96 -10.75 18.90
N PRO A 74 1.24 -11.61 19.64
CA PRO A 74 1.73 -12.95 20.00
C PRO A 74 1.95 -13.86 18.79
N HIS A 75 1.20 -13.70 17.70
CA HIS A 75 1.33 -14.55 16.51
C HIS A 75 2.25 -13.96 15.45
N GLY A 76 2.65 -12.70 15.60
CA GLY A 76 3.50 -11.97 14.65
C GLY A 76 2.88 -10.69 14.09
N GLU A 77 1.69 -10.32 14.56
CA GLU A 77 0.96 -9.13 14.14
C GLU A 77 1.79 -7.87 14.37
N ILE A 78 1.85 -6.97 13.41
CA ILE A 78 2.36 -5.62 13.65
C ILE A 78 1.16 -4.71 13.94
N PRO A 79 1.21 -3.88 14.99
CA PRO A 79 0.10 -3.00 15.31
C PRO A 79 -0.14 -1.99 14.20
N SER A 80 -1.42 -1.76 13.90
CA SER A 80 -1.85 -0.68 13.02
C SER A 80 -1.49 0.69 13.58
N ASN A 81 -1.65 0.88 14.90
CA ASN A 81 -1.16 2.05 15.61
C ASN A 81 -0.85 1.79 17.09
N VAL A 82 0.03 2.63 17.65
CA VAL A 82 0.45 2.63 19.05
C VAL A 82 0.45 4.08 19.58
N THR A 83 -0.07 4.33 20.78
CA THR A 83 0.05 5.66 21.42
C THR A 83 1.51 5.98 21.74
N VAL A 84 1.85 7.28 21.83
CA VAL A 84 3.24 7.71 22.09
C VAL A 84 3.79 7.16 23.41
N ASP A 85 2.93 6.95 24.41
CA ASP A 85 3.30 6.34 25.70
C ASP A 85 3.30 4.81 25.70
N GLY A 86 2.99 4.17 24.56
CA GLY A 86 2.94 2.72 24.38
C GLY A 86 1.76 2.02 25.08
N LYS A 87 0.87 2.74 25.77
CA LYS A 87 -0.16 2.10 26.61
C LYS A 87 -1.34 1.56 25.83
N GLN A 88 -1.64 2.12 24.66
CA GLN A 88 -2.72 1.63 23.81
C GLN A 88 -2.16 1.17 22.48
N VAL A 89 -2.50 -0.07 22.14
CA VAL A 89 -2.09 -0.75 20.91
C VAL A 89 -3.35 -1.16 20.17
N SER A 90 -3.39 -0.92 18.86
CA SER A 90 -4.47 -1.36 17.99
C SER A 90 -3.90 -2.18 16.84
N PHE A 91 -4.44 -3.37 16.60
CA PHE A 91 -4.16 -4.17 15.40
C PHE A 91 -5.22 -3.95 14.29
N GLY A 92 -6.18 -3.05 14.55
CA GLY A 92 -7.42 -2.89 13.79
C GLY A 92 -8.63 -3.12 14.71
N ARG A 93 -9.74 -2.41 14.44
CA ARG A 93 -10.91 -2.41 15.36
C ARG A 93 -11.85 -3.58 15.15
N LEU A 94 -12.31 -3.78 13.92
CA LEU A 94 -13.21 -4.88 13.55
C LEU A 94 -12.45 -6.09 13.01
N VAL A 95 -11.31 -5.84 12.37
CA VAL A 95 -10.46 -6.85 11.73
C VAL A 95 -9.01 -6.37 11.73
N GLY A 96 -8.07 -7.32 11.68
CA GLY A 96 -6.64 -7.03 11.59
C GLY A 96 -6.28 -6.24 10.32
N ARG A 97 -5.31 -5.34 10.42
CA ARG A 97 -4.75 -4.59 9.27
C ARG A 97 -3.61 -5.37 8.62
N VAL A 98 -3.88 -5.94 7.45
CA VAL A 98 -2.93 -6.75 6.66
C VAL A 98 -1.74 -5.90 6.20
N ASP A 99 -2.00 -4.69 5.70
CA ASP A 99 -0.98 -3.77 5.19
C ASP A 99 0.05 -3.37 6.24
N ALA A 100 -0.33 -3.30 7.52
CA ALA A 100 0.53 -2.83 8.61
C ALA A 100 1.82 -3.66 8.74
N LEU A 101 1.73 -5.00 8.72
CA LEU A 101 2.92 -5.83 8.84
C LEU A 101 3.77 -5.81 7.56
N LEU A 102 3.14 -5.69 6.40
CA LEU A 102 3.83 -5.67 5.12
C LEU A 102 4.66 -4.39 4.97
N TRP A 103 4.05 -3.24 5.29
CA TRP A 103 4.76 -1.97 5.40
C TRP A 103 5.91 -2.04 6.39
N TYR A 104 5.69 -2.61 7.58
CA TYR A 104 6.74 -2.74 8.58
C TYR A 104 7.96 -3.53 8.06
N VAL A 105 7.76 -4.69 7.43
CA VAL A 105 8.87 -5.47 6.86
C VAL A 105 9.63 -4.67 5.80
N VAL A 106 8.92 -3.99 4.89
CA VAL A 106 9.52 -3.09 3.89
C VAL A 106 10.34 -1.99 4.58
N GLY A 107 9.80 -1.38 5.63
CA GLY A 107 10.44 -0.32 6.40
C GLY A 107 11.72 -0.77 7.11
N VAL A 108 11.70 -1.91 7.79
CA VAL A 108 12.90 -2.48 8.43
C VAL A 108 13.98 -2.77 7.41
N CYS A 109 13.61 -3.33 6.26
CA CYS A 109 14.57 -3.65 5.20
C CYS A 109 15.17 -2.39 4.57
N ALA A 110 14.35 -1.38 4.29
CA ALA A 110 14.80 -0.10 3.76
C ALA A 110 15.74 0.61 4.73
N TYR A 111 15.38 0.67 6.02
CA TYR A 111 16.21 1.27 7.06
C TYR A 111 17.57 0.56 7.18
N SER A 112 17.56 -0.77 7.31
CA SER A 112 18.78 -1.57 7.47
C SER A 112 19.75 -1.41 6.29
N ARG A 113 19.23 -1.38 5.07
CA ARG A 113 20.01 -1.11 3.86
C ARG A 113 20.56 0.31 3.80
N HIS A 114 19.76 1.30 4.21
CA HIS A 114 20.18 2.70 4.17
C HIS A 114 21.30 2.99 5.17
N THR A 115 21.20 2.45 6.38
CA THR A 115 22.17 2.72 7.46
C THR A 115 23.35 1.75 7.49
N ASN A 116 23.24 0.61 6.81
CA ASN A 116 24.19 -0.52 6.93
C ASN A 116 24.38 -1.00 8.38
N ASP A 117 23.40 -0.75 9.26
CA ASP A 117 23.43 -1.18 10.66
C ASP A 117 23.19 -2.69 10.77
N THR A 118 24.29 -3.44 10.80
CA THR A 118 24.26 -4.91 10.90
C THR A 118 23.70 -5.37 12.25
N SER A 119 23.90 -4.60 13.33
CA SER A 119 23.36 -4.95 14.65
C SER A 119 21.83 -4.84 14.65
N TYR A 120 21.29 -3.77 14.05
CA TYR A 120 19.85 -3.59 13.92
C TYR A 120 19.24 -4.64 12.99
N LYS A 121 19.90 -4.94 11.86
CA LYS A 121 19.50 -6.03 10.96
C LYS A 121 19.28 -7.33 11.73
N GLU A 122 20.27 -7.79 12.48
CA GLU A 122 20.15 -9.06 13.21
C GLU A 122 19.13 -8.99 14.35
N ALA A 123 19.03 -7.84 15.05
CA ALA A 123 18.03 -7.65 16.09
C ALA A 123 16.58 -7.68 15.55
N SER A 124 16.36 -7.29 14.30
CA SER A 124 15.05 -7.24 13.63
C SER A 124 14.65 -8.53 12.91
N ARG A 125 15.55 -9.52 12.85
CA ARG A 125 15.32 -10.77 12.10
C ARG A 125 14.09 -11.52 12.60
N SER A 126 14.00 -11.75 13.90
CA SER A 126 12.90 -12.52 14.51
C SER A 126 11.54 -11.83 14.33
N THR A 127 11.51 -10.50 14.38
CA THR A 127 10.27 -9.74 14.17
C THR A 127 9.79 -9.84 12.72
N ILE A 128 10.71 -9.84 11.74
CA ILE A 128 10.40 -10.05 10.31
C ILE A 128 9.92 -11.48 10.07
N GLU A 129 10.65 -12.49 10.58
CA GLU A 129 10.30 -13.90 10.40
C GLU A 129 8.89 -14.21 10.91
N ARG A 130 8.54 -13.70 12.10
CA ARG A 130 7.20 -13.86 12.66
C ARG A 130 6.12 -13.14 11.85
N ALA A 131 6.41 -11.93 11.35
CA ALA A 131 5.47 -11.17 10.53
C ALA A 131 5.21 -11.89 9.18
N LEU A 132 6.26 -12.35 8.50
CA LEU A 132 6.13 -13.07 7.22
C LEU A 132 5.52 -14.47 7.41
N PHE A 133 5.78 -15.14 8.53
CA PHE A 133 5.09 -16.39 8.87
C PHE A 133 3.59 -16.17 9.02
N LEU A 134 3.17 -15.13 9.76
CA LEU A 134 1.77 -14.78 9.91
C LEU A 134 1.13 -14.39 8.56
N ALA A 135 1.84 -13.65 7.71
CA ALA A 135 1.37 -13.37 6.35
C ALA A 135 1.11 -14.67 5.58
N GLY A 136 2.04 -15.63 5.64
CA GLY A 136 1.84 -16.97 5.07
C GLY A 136 0.60 -17.69 5.61
N CYS A 137 0.27 -17.54 6.89
CA CYS A 137 -0.97 -18.09 7.47
C CYS A 137 -2.26 -17.47 6.89
N TRP A 138 -2.19 -16.25 6.34
CA TRP A 138 -3.33 -15.59 5.68
C TRP A 138 -3.51 -16.01 4.22
N GLU A 139 -2.61 -16.84 3.69
CA GLU A 139 -2.83 -17.58 2.44
C GLU A 139 -3.73 -18.78 2.74
N PHE A 140 -5.03 -18.56 2.96
CA PHE A 140 -5.95 -19.58 3.50
C PHE A 140 -6.03 -20.89 2.71
N ASN A 141 -5.64 -20.89 1.44
CA ASN A 141 -5.62 -22.07 0.58
C ASN A 141 -4.20 -22.50 0.16
N ASN A 142 -3.17 -21.87 0.72
CA ASN A 142 -1.75 -22.12 0.44
C ASN A 142 -1.38 -22.04 -1.06
N ARG A 143 -2.06 -21.17 -1.82
CA ARG A 143 -1.79 -20.92 -3.25
C ARG A 143 -1.00 -19.62 -3.50
N GLY A 144 -0.32 -19.07 -2.49
CA GLY A 144 0.61 -17.94 -2.65
C GLY A 144 0.01 -16.54 -2.54
N LEU A 145 -1.33 -16.39 -2.50
CA LEU A 145 -1.98 -15.07 -2.39
C LEU A 145 -2.60 -14.87 -1.00
N LEU A 146 -2.27 -13.73 -0.37
CA LEU A 146 -2.93 -13.25 0.85
C LEU A 146 -4.41 -12.95 0.59
N TYR A 147 -5.27 -13.34 1.53
CA TYR A 147 -6.68 -12.96 1.50
C TYR A 147 -6.93 -11.80 2.48
N THR A 148 -7.27 -10.63 1.95
CA THR A 148 -7.62 -9.45 2.73
C THR A 148 -9.12 -9.43 3.03
N PRO A 149 -9.54 -9.43 4.30
CA PRO A 149 -10.95 -9.28 4.66
C PRO A 149 -11.44 -7.85 4.40
N LEU A 150 -12.75 -7.65 4.29
CA LEU A 150 -13.35 -6.31 4.24
C LEU A 150 -12.82 -5.44 5.39
N SER A 151 -12.42 -4.21 5.09
CA SER A 151 -11.83 -3.26 6.05
C SER A 151 -10.51 -3.72 6.68
N GLY A 152 -9.84 -4.69 6.05
CA GLY A 152 -8.59 -5.31 6.51
C GLY A 152 -7.31 -4.67 5.99
N ASN A 153 -7.37 -3.52 5.32
CA ASN A 153 -6.20 -2.86 4.76
C ASN A 153 -6.25 -1.33 4.97
N TRP A 154 -5.48 -0.58 4.18
CA TRP A 154 -5.38 0.87 4.24
C TRP A 154 -6.74 1.59 4.09
N ALA A 155 -7.65 1.02 3.29
CA ALA A 155 -8.95 1.57 2.99
C ALA A 155 -10.00 0.98 3.95
N ASP A 156 -9.84 1.30 5.22
CA ASP A 156 -10.44 0.57 6.33
C ASP A 156 -11.95 0.79 6.58
N GLU A 157 -12.58 1.56 5.70
CA GLU A 157 -14.03 1.76 5.63
C GLU A 157 -14.54 1.64 4.18
N TYR A 158 -13.76 1.00 3.28
CA TYR A 158 -14.08 0.84 1.86
C TYR A 158 -14.49 -0.59 1.50
N VAL A 159 -15.25 -0.73 0.41
CA VAL A 159 -15.88 -1.99 -0.02
C VAL A 159 -14.96 -2.89 -0.86
N GLN A 160 -13.71 -3.05 -0.43
CA GLN A 160 -12.69 -3.85 -1.10
C GLN A 160 -12.22 -5.00 -0.20
N GLN A 161 -12.17 -6.21 -0.76
CA GLN A 161 -11.74 -7.43 -0.06
C GLN A 161 -11.34 -8.52 -1.06
N GLY A 162 -10.82 -9.64 -0.55
CA GLY A 162 -10.38 -10.79 -1.32
C GLY A 162 -8.88 -10.75 -1.56
N TYR A 163 -8.45 -11.10 -2.76
CA TYR A 163 -7.05 -10.98 -3.18
C TYR A 163 -6.84 -9.54 -3.66
N VAL A 164 -6.43 -8.66 -2.75
CA VAL A 164 -6.28 -7.22 -3.01
C VAL A 164 -4.88 -6.92 -3.53
N LEU A 165 -4.78 -6.25 -4.69
CA LEU A 165 -3.51 -6.02 -5.39
C LEU A 165 -2.51 -5.22 -4.55
N SER A 166 -2.93 -4.12 -3.92
CA SER A 166 -2.06 -3.30 -3.09
C SER A 166 -1.41 -4.10 -1.94
N ASP A 167 -2.17 -4.95 -1.26
CA ASP A 167 -1.66 -5.80 -0.19
C ASP A 167 -0.70 -6.87 -0.74
N LEU A 168 -1.02 -7.48 -1.89
CA LEU A 168 -0.16 -8.49 -2.50
C LEU A 168 1.15 -7.91 -3.07
N LEU A 169 1.12 -6.69 -3.60
CA LEU A 169 2.33 -5.98 -4.03
C LEU A 169 3.21 -5.65 -2.84
N LEU A 170 2.64 -5.20 -1.72
CA LEU A 170 3.39 -4.99 -0.49
C LEU A 170 3.99 -6.30 0.03
N TYR A 171 3.26 -7.41 -0.10
CA TYR A 171 3.78 -8.73 0.26
C TYR A 171 4.94 -9.18 -0.61
N GLU A 172 4.84 -8.99 -1.93
CA GLU A 172 5.95 -9.22 -2.83
C GLU A 172 7.17 -8.37 -2.45
N MET A 173 6.98 -7.07 -2.23
CA MET A 173 8.04 -6.14 -1.83
C MET A 173 8.66 -6.54 -0.49
N ALA A 174 7.86 -6.97 0.47
CA ALA A 174 8.31 -7.43 1.79
C ALA A 174 9.16 -8.70 1.69
N LEU A 175 8.67 -9.73 0.97
CA LEU A 175 9.39 -10.97 0.73
C LEU A 175 10.70 -10.73 -0.02
N ARG A 176 10.66 -9.95 -1.11
CA ARG A 176 11.84 -9.63 -1.93
C ARG A 176 12.88 -8.83 -1.15
N SER A 177 12.44 -7.86 -0.35
CA SER A 177 13.36 -7.04 0.45
C SER A 177 13.99 -7.84 1.59
N ALA A 178 13.20 -8.64 2.30
CA ALA A 178 13.69 -9.49 3.40
C ALA A 178 14.58 -10.62 2.86
N GLY A 179 14.17 -11.26 1.77
CA GLY A 179 14.92 -12.31 1.08
C GLY A 179 16.30 -11.82 0.66
N THR A 180 16.38 -10.62 0.09
CA THR A 180 17.66 -9.98 -0.25
C THR A 180 18.48 -9.62 1.00
N LEU A 181 17.86 -8.98 2.00
CA LEU A 181 18.57 -8.52 3.20
C LEU A 181 19.20 -9.67 4.01
N PHE A 182 18.51 -10.80 4.10
CA PHE A 182 18.92 -11.96 4.89
C PHE A 182 19.45 -13.13 4.07
N THR A 183 19.54 -12.99 2.75
CA THR A 183 19.99 -14.05 1.82
C THR A 183 19.12 -15.31 1.98
N HIS A 184 17.79 -15.13 1.95
CA HIS A 184 16.81 -16.18 2.15
C HIS A 184 16.13 -16.59 0.83
N ASP A 185 16.60 -17.69 0.24
CA ASP A 185 16.19 -18.12 -1.11
C ASP A 185 14.69 -18.43 -1.23
N GLU A 186 14.06 -19.03 -0.21
CA GLU A 186 12.63 -19.34 -0.27
C GLU A 186 11.75 -18.07 -0.35
N TRP A 187 12.11 -16.99 0.36
CA TRP A 187 11.40 -15.72 0.26
C TRP A 187 11.57 -15.08 -1.11
N GLN A 188 12.77 -15.14 -1.69
CA GLN A 188 13.03 -14.66 -3.05
C GLN A 188 12.20 -15.45 -4.08
N SER A 189 12.24 -16.78 -4.01
CA SER A 189 11.48 -17.66 -4.90
C SER A 189 9.97 -17.45 -4.78
N LYS A 190 9.47 -17.21 -3.57
CA LYS A 190 8.06 -16.90 -3.33
C LYS A 190 7.67 -15.54 -3.90
N ALA A 191 8.52 -14.52 -3.75
CA ALA A 191 8.31 -13.21 -4.36
C ALA A 191 8.26 -13.30 -5.89
N ASP A 192 9.14 -14.09 -6.52
CA ASP A 192 9.14 -14.28 -7.97
C ASP A 192 7.88 -15.00 -8.48
N THR A 193 7.43 -16.04 -7.75
CA THR A 193 6.19 -16.75 -8.06
C THR A 193 4.97 -15.83 -7.92
N LEU A 194 4.94 -15.01 -6.85
CA LEU A 194 3.90 -14.02 -6.63
C LEU A 194 3.88 -13.00 -7.76
N HIS A 195 5.02 -12.43 -8.15
CA HIS A 195 5.13 -11.46 -9.24
C HIS A 195 4.52 -11.98 -10.57
N GLN A 196 4.80 -13.24 -10.91
CA GLN A 196 4.22 -13.88 -12.10
C GLN A 196 2.70 -14.03 -11.98
N ALA A 197 2.22 -14.51 -10.83
CA ALA A 197 0.79 -14.64 -10.56
C ALA A 197 0.07 -13.29 -10.63
N LEU A 198 0.68 -12.22 -10.10
CA LEU A 198 0.11 -10.87 -10.14
C LEU A 198 0.04 -10.33 -11.57
N THR A 199 1.10 -10.52 -12.35
CA THR A 199 1.16 -10.09 -13.77
C THR A 199 0.03 -10.69 -14.60
N ILE A 200 -0.31 -11.96 -14.35
CA ILE A 200 -1.34 -12.69 -15.11
C ILE A 200 -2.75 -12.34 -14.62
N ASN A 201 -2.98 -12.32 -13.31
CA ASN A 201 -4.33 -12.22 -12.77
C ASN A 201 -4.85 -10.78 -12.66
N TYR A 202 -3.98 -9.77 -12.54
CA TYR A 202 -4.40 -8.38 -12.36
C TYR A 202 -4.38 -7.55 -13.64
N TRP A 203 -3.91 -8.14 -14.74
CA TRP A 203 -4.10 -7.62 -16.08
C TRP A 203 -4.64 -8.71 -17.03
N PRO A 204 -5.92 -9.11 -16.88
CA PRO A 204 -6.47 -10.20 -17.69
C PRO A 204 -6.41 -9.93 -19.20
N ARG A 205 -5.75 -10.83 -19.92
CA ARG A 205 -5.67 -10.92 -21.39
C ARG A 205 -6.17 -12.28 -21.87
N ASP A 206 -6.70 -12.32 -23.09
CA ASP A 206 -7.17 -13.55 -23.72
C ASP A 206 -6.03 -14.55 -23.92
N SER A 207 -4.83 -14.05 -24.23
CA SER A 207 -3.62 -14.86 -24.40
C SER A 207 -3.23 -15.68 -23.17
N PHE A 208 -3.62 -15.25 -21.97
CA PHE A 208 -3.34 -15.96 -20.72
C PHE A 208 -4.55 -16.76 -20.21
N ARG A 209 -5.66 -16.83 -20.95
CA ARG A 209 -6.92 -17.45 -20.48
C ARG A 209 -6.77 -18.87 -19.93
N ASP A 210 -5.88 -19.65 -20.53
CA ASP A 210 -5.61 -21.04 -20.15
C ASP A 210 -4.21 -21.21 -19.51
N ASP A 211 -3.59 -20.12 -19.08
CA ASP A 211 -2.32 -20.15 -18.36
C ASP A 211 -2.52 -20.84 -16.98
N PRO A 212 -1.63 -21.76 -16.56
CA PRO A 212 -1.75 -22.47 -15.29
C PRO A 212 -1.72 -21.55 -14.05
N LEU A 213 -1.20 -20.33 -14.18
CA LEU A 213 -1.20 -19.32 -13.12
C LEU A 213 -2.50 -18.54 -13.01
N VAL A 214 -3.47 -18.73 -13.92
CA VAL A 214 -4.82 -18.18 -13.76
C VAL A 214 -5.46 -18.75 -12.49
N TYR A 215 -5.65 -17.89 -11.50
CA TYR A 215 -6.00 -18.29 -10.15
C TYR A 215 -7.46 -18.76 -10.05
N HIS A 216 -8.35 -18.09 -10.80
CA HIS A 216 -9.78 -18.39 -10.88
C HIS A 216 -10.26 -18.41 -12.35
N PRO A 217 -10.14 -19.55 -13.06
CA PRO A 217 -10.42 -19.63 -14.50
C PRO A 217 -11.82 -19.17 -14.90
N ASN A 218 -12.86 -19.53 -14.13
CA ASN A 218 -14.24 -19.13 -14.43
C ASN A 218 -14.46 -17.61 -14.31
N ALA A 219 -13.98 -16.98 -13.24
CA ALA A 219 -14.06 -15.53 -13.07
C ALA A 219 -13.24 -14.79 -14.15
N TYR A 220 -12.07 -15.31 -14.49
CA TYR A 220 -11.19 -14.74 -15.52
C TYR A 220 -11.86 -14.77 -16.90
N ARG A 221 -12.40 -15.92 -17.31
CA ARG A 221 -13.17 -16.07 -18.55
C ARG A 221 -14.44 -15.23 -18.55
N SER A 222 -15.15 -15.20 -17.43
CA SER A 222 -16.37 -14.39 -17.28
C SER A 222 -16.08 -12.90 -17.49
N LEU A 223 -15.03 -12.39 -16.85
CA LEU A 223 -14.57 -11.01 -17.03
C LEU A 223 -14.27 -10.73 -18.51
N LEU A 224 -13.43 -11.54 -19.14
CA LEU A 224 -13.07 -11.34 -20.55
C LEU A 224 -14.30 -11.34 -21.47
N SER A 225 -15.24 -12.27 -21.25
CA SER A 225 -16.44 -12.38 -22.10
C SER A 225 -17.41 -11.21 -21.96
N GLN A 226 -17.53 -10.64 -20.76
CA GLN A 226 -18.50 -9.58 -20.48
C GLN A 226 -17.92 -8.18 -20.66
N GLN A 227 -16.61 -8.02 -20.41
CA GLN A 227 -15.97 -6.71 -20.25
C GLN A 227 -14.74 -6.52 -21.14
N GLY A 228 -14.28 -7.56 -21.84
CA GLY A 228 -13.05 -7.53 -22.62
C GLY A 228 -11.79 -7.60 -21.76
N GLU A 229 -10.66 -7.34 -22.40
CA GLU A 229 -9.36 -7.32 -21.74
C GLU A 229 -9.17 -6.07 -20.87
N ALA A 230 -8.31 -6.16 -19.86
CA ALA A 230 -8.02 -5.03 -18.98
C ALA A 230 -7.11 -3.99 -19.66
N GLU A 231 -7.35 -2.71 -19.37
CA GLU A 231 -6.54 -1.58 -19.85
C GLU A 231 -5.72 -0.91 -18.72
N TYR A 232 -5.89 -1.39 -17.49
CA TYR A 232 -5.21 -0.94 -16.28
C TYR A 232 -5.22 -2.09 -15.25
N TRP A 233 -4.46 -1.94 -14.17
CA TRP A 233 -4.39 -2.95 -13.11
C TRP A 233 -5.72 -3.03 -12.35
N LEU A 234 -6.31 -4.21 -12.30
CA LEU A 234 -7.50 -4.45 -11.49
C LEU A 234 -7.14 -4.39 -10.00
N PRO A 235 -8.03 -3.94 -9.10
CA PRO A 235 -7.67 -3.68 -7.71
C PRO A 235 -7.77 -4.94 -6.83
N ALA A 236 -8.66 -5.87 -7.17
CA ALA A 236 -8.87 -7.10 -6.42
C ALA A 236 -9.69 -8.13 -7.21
N PHE A 237 -9.65 -9.38 -6.76
CA PHE A 237 -10.64 -10.38 -7.11
C PHE A 237 -10.95 -11.30 -5.92
N SER A 238 -12.05 -12.03 -5.99
CA SER A 238 -12.47 -13.01 -5.00
C SER A 238 -13.22 -14.17 -5.67
N PRO A 239 -13.72 -15.17 -4.93
CA PRO A 239 -14.64 -16.16 -5.51
C PRO A 239 -15.88 -15.55 -6.19
N ALA A 240 -16.26 -14.31 -5.85
CA ALA A 240 -17.37 -13.60 -6.49
C ALA A 240 -16.99 -12.95 -7.84
N GLY A 241 -15.71 -12.94 -8.23
CA GLY A 241 -15.24 -12.32 -9.46
C GLY A 241 -14.24 -11.18 -9.24
N TYR A 242 -14.00 -10.41 -10.31
CA TYR A 242 -13.05 -9.30 -10.33
C TYR A 242 -13.73 -7.98 -9.97
N LEU A 243 -13.06 -7.19 -9.12
CA LEU A 243 -13.33 -5.78 -9.01
C LEU A 243 -12.66 -5.04 -10.16
N ARG A 244 -13.20 -3.86 -10.51
CA ARG A 244 -12.70 -3.07 -11.66
C ARG A 244 -12.55 -1.58 -11.35
N SER A 245 -12.80 -1.16 -10.12
CA SER A 245 -12.49 0.20 -9.70
C SER A 245 -10.99 0.46 -9.89
N PHE A 246 -10.62 1.67 -10.26
CA PHE A 246 -9.27 2.14 -10.07
C PHE A 246 -8.97 2.19 -8.57
N ASP A 247 -7.78 1.73 -8.17
CA ASP A 247 -7.22 1.87 -6.83
C ASP A 247 -5.87 2.59 -6.96
N GLY A 248 -5.80 3.82 -6.47
CA GLY A 248 -4.63 4.68 -6.59
C GLY A 248 -3.39 4.11 -5.90
N LEU A 249 -3.57 3.40 -4.77
CA LEU A 249 -2.44 2.78 -4.07
C LEU A 249 -1.92 1.58 -4.87
N SER A 250 -2.81 0.74 -5.38
CA SER A 250 -2.43 -0.41 -6.22
C SER A 250 -1.62 0.03 -7.44
N HIS A 251 -2.02 1.12 -8.10
CA HIS A 251 -1.29 1.64 -9.26
C HIS A 251 0.08 2.25 -8.90
N ALA A 252 0.18 2.96 -7.77
CA ALA A 252 1.45 3.48 -7.29
C ALA A 252 2.43 2.36 -6.92
N LEU A 253 1.94 1.34 -6.21
CA LEU A 253 2.74 0.17 -5.84
C LEU A 253 3.13 -0.67 -7.05
N ALA A 254 2.27 -0.80 -8.07
CA ALA A 254 2.60 -1.54 -9.28
C ALA A 254 3.81 -0.94 -10.01
N LEU A 255 3.93 0.39 -10.06
CA LEU A 255 5.13 1.05 -10.59
C LEU A 255 6.37 0.79 -9.73
N LEU A 256 6.23 0.90 -8.40
CA LEU A 256 7.33 0.73 -7.44
C LEU A 256 7.83 -0.72 -7.35
N ALA A 257 6.97 -1.69 -7.61
CA ALA A 257 7.28 -3.12 -7.66
C ALA A 257 7.73 -3.59 -9.06
N ASP A 258 7.80 -2.68 -10.05
CA ASP A 258 8.07 -3.00 -11.46
C ASP A 258 7.12 -4.08 -12.02
N LEU A 259 5.84 -4.01 -11.67
CA LEU A 259 4.84 -4.94 -12.19
C LEU A 259 4.52 -4.62 -13.66
N GLY A 260 4.59 -5.64 -14.50
CA GLY A 260 4.26 -5.56 -15.92
C GLY A 260 5.36 -4.93 -16.79
N ASN A 261 5.04 -4.75 -18.07
CA ASN A 261 6.00 -4.27 -19.07
C ASN A 261 5.79 -2.80 -19.46
N SER A 262 6.65 -2.28 -20.35
CA SER A 262 6.59 -0.89 -20.82
C SER A 262 5.27 -0.53 -21.51
N GLU A 263 4.64 -1.47 -22.22
CA GLU A 263 3.34 -1.25 -22.87
C GLU A 263 2.23 -1.10 -21.82
N GLN A 264 2.17 -2.00 -20.84
CA GLN A 264 1.20 -1.94 -19.74
C GLN A 264 1.36 -0.65 -18.93
N ARG A 265 2.60 -0.20 -18.69
CA ARG A 265 2.88 1.09 -18.06
C ARG A 265 2.37 2.26 -18.89
N GLN A 266 2.60 2.27 -20.20
CA GLN A 266 2.11 3.33 -21.09
C GLN A 266 0.57 3.37 -21.15
N ARG A 267 -0.09 2.21 -21.22
CA ARG A 267 -1.56 2.11 -21.19
C ARG A 267 -2.12 2.60 -19.86
N THR A 268 -1.52 2.16 -18.75
CA THR A 268 -1.85 2.65 -17.40
C THR A 268 -1.76 4.18 -17.33
N GLU A 269 -0.67 4.76 -17.84
CA GLU A 269 -0.49 6.21 -17.81
C GLU A 269 -1.49 6.95 -18.70
N THR A 270 -1.85 6.38 -19.84
CA THR A 270 -2.92 6.91 -20.69
C THR A 270 -4.25 6.93 -19.93
N TYR A 271 -4.55 5.86 -19.19
CA TYR A 271 -5.74 5.78 -18.34
C TYR A 271 -5.72 6.80 -17.19
N VAL A 272 -4.59 6.94 -16.48
CA VAL A 272 -4.43 7.91 -15.38
C VAL A 272 -4.55 9.35 -15.89
N GLN A 273 -4.00 9.67 -17.07
CA GLN A 273 -4.16 10.99 -17.70
C GLN A 273 -5.61 11.28 -18.09
N ALA A 274 -6.35 10.27 -18.57
CA ALA A 274 -7.77 10.41 -18.85
C ALA A 274 -8.58 10.66 -17.56
N LEU A 275 -8.23 9.98 -16.46
CA LEU A 275 -8.83 10.24 -15.14
C LEU A 275 -8.52 11.65 -14.64
N GLU A 276 -7.28 12.11 -14.76
CA GLU A 276 -6.89 13.48 -14.42
C GLU A 276 -7.73 14.51 -15.20
N GLN A 277 -7.90 14.31 -16.51
CA GLN A 277 -8.74 15.19 -17.34
C GLN A 277 -10.21 15.15 -16.91
N GLN A 278 -10.74 13.98 -16.59
CA GLN A 278 -12.12 13.80 -16.12
C GLN A 278 -12.36 14.48 -14.76
N ILE A 279 -11.42 14.32 -13.83
CA ILE A 279 -11.52 14.83 -12.46
C ILE A 279 -11.20 16.33 -12.41
N GLY A 280 -10.34 16.82 -13.31
CA GLY A 280 -9.85 18.20 -13.32
C GLY A 280 -8.76 18.46 -12.27
N SER A 281 -8.03 17.43 -11.85
CA SER A 281 -6.94 17.53 -10.88
C SER A 281 -5.85 16.50 -11.17
N PRO A 282 -4.56 16.88 -11.07
CA PRO A 282 -3.44 15.94 -11.19
C PRO A 282 -3.30 15.01 -9.97
N LEU A 283 -3.97 15.28 -8.84
CA LEU A 283 -3.92 14.38 -7.69
C LEU A 283 -4.68 13.09 -7.98
N LEU A 284 -4.08 11.95 -7.63
CA LEU A 284 -4.72 10.64 -7.80
C LEU A 284 -5.90 10.48 -6.83
N PRO A 285 -7.05 9.97 -7.29
CA PRO A 285 -8.12 9.53 -6.40
C PRO A 285 -7.71 8.26 -5.65
N ALA A 286 -8.28 8.06 -4.45
CA ALA A 286 -8.16 6.79 -3.73
C ALA A 286 -8.76 5.64 -4.54
N PHE A 287 -10.05 5.77 -4.87
CA PHE A 287 -10.77 4.83 -5.71
C PHE A 287 -11.61 5.56 -6.75
N TRP A 288 -11.78 4.98 -7.94
CA TRP A 288 -12.61 5.57 -9.00
C TRP A 288 -13.30 4.50 -9.86
N PRO A 289 -14.54 4.70 -10.35
CA PRO A 289 -15.44 5.82 -10.07
C PRO A 289 -15.97 5.81 -8.63
N VAL A 290 -16.61 6.90 -8.22
CA VAL A 290 -17.29 6.96 -6.93
C VAL A 290 -18.50 6.04 -6.88
N ILE A 291 -18.73 5.42 -5.74
CA ILE A 291 -19.93 4.65 -5.44
C ILE A 291 -21.02 5.63 -4.99
N GLN A 292 -22.18 5.55 -5.63
CA GLN A 292 -23.31 6.45 -5.39
C GLN A 292 -24.31 5.87 -4.39
N PRO A 293 -25.01 6.70 -3.60
CA PRO A 293 -26.14 6.26 -2.78
C PRO A 293 -27.17 5.47 -3.58
N GLY A 294 -27.67 4.37 -2.99
CA GLY A 294 -28.66 3.49 -3.62
C GLY A 294 -28.10 2.40 -4.54
N THR A 295 -26.78 2.37 -4.77
CA THR A 295 -26.13 1.23 -5.43
C THR A 295 -26.00 0.03 -4.48
N PRO A 296 -25.90 -1.21 -4.97
CA PRO A 296 -25.66 -2.38 -4.12
C PRO A 296 -24.42 -2.23 -3.24
N GLU A 297 -23.34 -1.66 -3.77
CA GLU A 297 -22.10 -1.43 -3.05
C GLU A 297 -22.27 -0.42 -1.91
N TRP A 298 -23.13 0.58 -2.09
CA TRP A 298 -23.42 1.59 -1.06
C TRP A 298 -24.02 1.00 0.21
N GLN A 299 -24.83 -0.06 0.09
CA GLN A 299 -25.40 -0.75 1.26
C GLN A 299 -24.31 -1.24 2.22
N THR A 300 -23.13 -1.57 1.70
CA THR A 300 -21.99 -1.98 2.53
C THR A 300 -21.36 -0.78 3.24
N PHE A 301 -21.27 0.41 2.62
CA PHE A 301 -20.81 1.63 3.31
C PHE A 301 -21.72 2.03 4.48
N GLU A 302 -23.02 1.83 4.33
CA GLU A 302 -23.99 2.17 5.36
C GLU A 302 -23.84 1.35 6.65
N VAL A 303 -23.16 0.19 6.59
CA VAL A 303 -22.94 -0.66 7.77
C VAL A 303 -21.47 -0.79 8.16
N ASN A 304 -20.54 -0.48 7.26
CA ASN A 304 -19.09 -0.66 7.47
C ASN A 304 -18.37 0.56 8.08
N HIS A 305 -19.05 1.69 8.25
CA HIS A 305 -18.44 2.88 8.83
C HIS A 305 -18.25 2.73 10.35
N LEU A 306 -17.13 3.23 10.88
CA LEU A 306 -16.74 3.09 12.29
C LEU A 306 -17.22 4.24 13.19
N TYR A 307 -17.59 5.35 12.56
CA TYR A 307 -17.98 6.61 13.20
C TYR A 307 -19.45 6.91 12.92
N GLY A 308 -20.15 7.66 13.77
CA GLY A 308 -21.60 7.92 13.61
C GLY A 308 -22.03 8.68 12.35
N THR A 309 -21.13 8.90 11.39
CA THR A 309 -21.38 9.46 10.06
C THR A 309 -20.56 8.72 9.01
N ILE A 310 -21.11 8.54 7.81
CA ILE A 310 -20.41 7.94 6.68
C ILE A 310 -19.42 8.95 6.11
N LYS A 311 -18.12 8.74 6.35
CA LYS A 311 -17.01 9.56 5.81
C LYS A 311 -16.82 9.39 4.30
N ASN A 312 -17.23 8.26 3.74
CA ASN A 312 -17.06 7.90 2.33
C ASN A 312 -18.23 8.35 1.44
N GLN A 313 -18.72 9.58 1.64
CA GLN A 313 -19.63 10.20 0.68
C GLN A 313 -18.98 10.28 -0.72
N PRO A 314 -19.75 10.36 -1.81
CA PRO A 314 -19.18 10.56 -3.13
C PRO A 314 -18.19 11.73 -3.16
N TYR A 315 -17.01 11.48 -3.73
CA TYR A 315 -15.88 12.41 -3.84
C TYR A 315 -15.18 12.76 -2.52
N THR A 316 -15.37 11.94 -1.47
CA THR A 316 -14.77 12.18 -0.16
C THR A 316 -14.03 10.95 0.36
N TYR A 317 -12.95 11.19 1.11
CA TYR A 317 -12.12 10.18 1.76
C TYR A 317 -11.71 9.03 0.81
N HIS A 318 -12.06 7.77 1.08
CA HIS A 318 -11.74 6.67 0.16
C HIS A 318 -12.61 6.71 -1.11
N ASN A 319 -13.86 7.15 -1.04
CA ASN A 319 -14.79 7.15 -2.17
C ASN A 319 -14.55 8.32 -3.16
N GLY A 320 -13.41 8.26 -3.87
CA GLY A 320 -13.00 9.25 -4.87
C GLY A 320 -12.38 10.53 -4.31
N GLY A 321 -12.06 10.58 -3.01
CA GLY A 321 -11.21 11.64 -2.48
C GLY A 321 -9.82 11.60 -3.13
N LEU A 322 -9.16 12.75 -3.23
CA LEU A 322 -7.84 12.90 -3.85
C LEU A 322 -6.75 12.83 -2.78
N TRP A 323 -5.74 11.96 -2.96
CA TRP A 323 -4.76 11.65 -1.92
C TRP A 323 -3.33 12.06 -2.35
N PRO A 324 -2.75 13.10 -1.73
CA PRO A 324 -1.38 13.53 -2.01
C PRO A 324 -0.34 12.43 -1.76
N VAL A 325 -0.54 11.59 -0.74
CA VAL A 325 0.38 10.49 -0.43
C VAL A 325 0.45 9.45 -1.57
N LEU A 326 -0.69 9.10 -2.16
CA LEU A 326 -0.74 8.16 -3.30
C LEU A 326 -0.10 8.79 -4.53
N THR A 327 -0.37 10.07 -4.76
CA THR A 327 0.23 10.85 -5.85
C THR A 327 1.76 10.91 -5.72
N GLY A 328 2.28 11.11 -4.51
CA GLY A 328 3.72 11.10 -4.25
C GLY A 328 4.38 9.74 -4.49
N LEU A 329 3.74 8.64 -4.06
CA LEU A 329 4.22 7.28 -4.34
C LEU A 329 4.20 6.98 -5.84
N TYR A 330 3.14 7.41 -6.54
CA TYR A 330 3.02 7.27 -7.98
C TYR A 330 4.12 8.03 -8.72
N ALA A 331 4.35 9.30 -8.34
CA ALA A 331 5.44 10.13 -8.88
C ALA A 331 6.82 9.50 -8.66
N ALA A 332 7.07 8.89 -7.49
CA ALA A 332 8.30 8.15 -7.24
C ALA A 332 8.45 6.94 -8.18
N GLY A 333 7.38 6.18 -8.41
CA GLY A 333 7.35 5.09 -9.38
C GLY A 333 7.60 5.56 -10.81
N LEU A 334 7.05 6.70 -11.22
CA LEU A 334 7.31 7.30 -12.54
C LEU A 334 8.78 7.68 -12.70
N VAL A 335 9.41 8.28 -11.69
CA VAL A 335 10.85 8.60 -11.71
C VAL A 335 11.69 7.33 -11.85
N TYR A 336 11.34 6.25 -11.13
CA TYR A 336 12.01 4.96 -11.24
C TYR A 336 12.00 4.40 -12.67
N HIS A 337 10.92 4.66 -13.42
CA HIS A 337 10.76 4.27 -14.83
C HIS A 337 11.22 5.35 -15.83
N GLY A 338 11.93 6.39 -15.38
CA GLY A 338 12.48 7.45 -16.25
C GLY A 338 11.47 8.50 -16.73
N LEU A 339 10.23 8.50 -16.21
CA LEU A 339 9.15 9.41 -16.58
C LEU A 339 9.15 10.70 -15.73
N ARG A 340 10.30 11.35 -15.64
CA ARG A 340 10.54 12.49 -14.74
C ARG A 340 9.62 13.69 -14.99
N ASN A 341 9.44 14.08 -16.25
CA ASN A 341 8.57 15.23 -16.59
C ASN A 341 7.13 15.03 -16.11
N ARG A 342 6.65 13.79 -16.20
CA ARG A 342 5.30 13.42 -15.75
C ARG A 342 5.20 13.43 -14.23
N ALA A 343 6.21 12.93 -13.53
CA ALA A 343 6.29 13.05 -12.08
C ALA A 343 6.31 14.52 -11.61
N GLU A 344 7.10 15.38 -12.26
CA GLU A 344 7.17 16.81 -11.95
C GLU A 344 5.83 17.53 -12.18
N HIS A 345 5.07 17.13 -13.21
CA HIS A 345 3.70 17.62 -13.41
C HIS A 345 2.79 17.29 -12.23
N LEU A 346 2.81 16.03 -11.75
CA LEU A 346 1.98 15.61 -10.61
C LEU A 346 2.37 16.33 -9.32
N LEU A 347 3.64 16.65 -9.12
CA LEU A 347 4.13 17.33 -7.92
C LEU A 347 3.85 18.84 -7.91
N ARG A 348 3.39 19.42 -9.03
CA ARG A 348 2.97 20.83 -9.14
C ARG A 348 1.48 21.06 -8.81
N ALA A 349 0.77 19.99 -8.47
CA ALA A 349 -0.65 19.97 -8.09
C ALA A 349 -1.02 20.98 -6.99
#